data_AF-A0A1G2FVG9-F1
#
_entry.id   AF-A0A1G2FVG9-F1
#
_cell.length_a   1.000
_cell.length_b   1.000
_cell.length_c   1.000
_cell.angle_alpha   90.00
_cell.angle_beta   90.00
_cell.angle_gamma   90.00
#
_symmetry.space_group_name_H-M   'P 1'
#
loop_
_entity.id
_entity.type
_entity.pdbx_description
1 polymer ?
#
loop_
_entity_poly.entity_id
_entity_poly.type
_entity_poly.pdbx_seq_one_letter_code
_entity_poly.pdbx_strand_id
1 'polypeptide(L)'
;MTGLVDIYRLRHGEKVSALRLLAYVLFGYAVSGLFHPKAYVINTLIVLGGLLFASLLNDYYDYALLGERNAIGNVLLKGQAKKNIVPFLVLIPWLVALGLFFLLLKLPVTNLALLLLWASFLLSFVYAFPPFRLKERKVLGTVTPPLGIFILFFEGLTLLAMPNMFGWMMAVIVFLFAWYLEFLHLVDDSLQRHETIKISTGRAMRRLKATALFGVMVSAFFVVRHPLFVVSLAGWFLRFCAVYRIIPQKVLVARRNVFSSVWRLEEFVIYAVVGIVKMFSSTL
;
A
#
# COMPACT_ATOMS: atom_id res chain seq x y z
N MET A 1 7.43 18.62 22.77
CA MET A 1 6.38 18.38 21.76
C MET A 1 6.83 17.55 20.55
N THR A 2 7.97 16.85 20.61
CA THR A 2 8.44 15.92 19.55
C THR A 2 7.77 14.53 19.59
N GLY A 3 7.16 14.17 20.73
CA GLY A 3 6.63 12.82 20.97
C GLY A 3 5.51 12.36 20.03
N LEU A 4 4.55 13.21 19.67
CA LEU A 4 3.43 12.80 18.78
C LEU A 4 3.91 12.53 17.34
N VAL A 5 4.84 13.35 16.84
CA VAL A 5 5.41 13.21 15.49
C VAL A 5 6.21 11.90 15.37
N ASP A 6 6.95 11.54 16.43
CA ASP A 6 7.70 10.29 16.53
C ASP A 6 6.75 9.07 16.67
N ILE A 7 5.68 9.19 17.48
CA ILE A 7 4.64 8.16 17.67
C ILE A 7 3.95 7.84 16.33
N TYR A 8 3.58 8.85 15.55
CA TYR A 8 2.91 8.67 14.26
C TYR A 8 3.86 8.30 13.10
N ARG A 9 5.15 8.02 13.39
CA ARG A 9 6.18 7.72 12.38
C ARG A 9 6.26 8.75 11.26
N LEU A 10 5.96 10.02 11.57
CA LEU A 10 6.10 11.12 10.62
C LEU A 10 7.57 11.49 10.41
N ARG A 11 8.46 11.08 11.33
CA ARG A 11 9.90 11.31 11.26
C ARG A 11 10.69 10.16 11.90
N HIS A 12 10.83 9.01 11.25
CA HIS A 12 11.72 7.92 11.75
C HIS A 12 12.31 7.06 10.62
N GLY A 13 13.65 7.08 10.53
CA GLY A 13 14.58 6.23 9.73
C GLY A 13 14.07 5.09 8.84
N GLU A 14 14.72 3.92 8.95
CA GLU A 14 14.86 2.88 7.90
C GLU A 14 13.62 2.06 7.53
N LYS A 15 12.48 2.18 8.25
CA LYS A 15 11.25 1.41 7.94
C LYS A 15 10.35 2.21 7.01
N VAL A 16 10.00 1.62 5.87
CA VAL A 16 9.17 2.29 4.84
C VAL A 16 7.82 2.73 5.43
N SER A 17 7.56 4.04 5.39
CA SER A 17 6.37 4.66 5.99
C SER A 17 5.07 4.08 5.44
N ALA A 18 4.12 3.77 6.31
CA ALA A 18 2.75 3.37 5.93
C ALA A 18 2.06 4.43 5.05
N LEU A 19 2.53 5.69 5.08
CA LEU A 19 2.09 6.77 4.21
C LEU A 19 2.23 6.45 2.71
N ARG A 20 3.15 5.56 2.30
CA ARG A 20 3.24 5.11 0.90
C ARG A 20 1.93 4.49 0.40
N LEU A 21 1.14 3.90 1.30
CA LEU A 21 -0.12 3.25 0.96
C LEU A 21 -1.18 4.29 0.56
N LEU A 22 -1.06 5.52 1.04
CA LEU A 22 -1.92 6.64 0.66
C LEU A 22 -1.80 6.97 -0.83
N ALA A 23 -0.60 6.81 -1.41
CA ALA A 23 -0.36 7.08 -2.82
C ALA A 23 -1.22 6.19 -3.73
N TYR A 24 -1.55 4.97 -3.31
CA TYR A 24 -2.42 4.07 -4.08
C TYR A 24 -3.87 4.52 -4.08
N VAL A 25 -4.36 5.08 -2.96
CA VAL A 25 -5.70 5.67 -2.89
C VAL A 25 -5.80 6.89 -3.80
N LEU A 26 -4.81 7.80 -3.69
CA LEU A 26 -4.74 8.99 -4.54
C LEU A 26 -4.61 8.63 -6.03
N PHE A 27 -3.87 7.57 -6.33
CA PHE A 27 -3.79 7.03 -7.69
C PHE A 27 -5.13 6.46 -8.16
N GLY A 28 -5.88 5.77 -7.30
CA GLY A 28 -7.25 5.33 -7.55
C GLY A 28 -8.17 6.50 -7.90
N TYR A 29 -8.13 7.59 -7.13
CA TYR A 29 -8.87 8.82 -7.47
C TYR A 29 -8.50 9.29 -8.87
N ALA A 30 -7.20 9.51 -9.14
CA ALA A 30 -6.71 9.97 -10.43
C ALA A 30 -7.22 9.12 -11.60
N VAL A 31 -7.13 7.79 -11.49
CA VAL A 31 -7.58 6.85 -12.52
C VAL A 31 -9.10 6.87 -12.73
N SER A 32 -9.89 7.16 -11.68
CA SER A 32 -11.35 7.25 -11.81
C SER A 32 -11.78 8.34 -12.80
N GLY A 33 -10.99 9.42 -12.93
CA GLY A 33 -11.28 10.54 -13.81
C GLY A 33 -12.50 11.37 -13.40
N LEU A 34 -13.05 11.14 -12.20
CA LEU A 34 -14.17 11.90 -11.64
C LEU A 34 -13.66 12.95 -10.65
N PHE A 35 -14.40 14.02 -10.40
CA PHE A 35 -13.93 15.06 -9.47
C PHE A 35 -14.97 15.37 -8.39
N HIS A 36 -14.62 15.08 -7.14
CA HIS A 36 -15.41 15.49 -5.98
C HIS A 36 -14.49 15.79 -4.78
N PRO A 37 -13.94 17.02 -4.69
CA PRO A 37 -12.82 17.34 -3.80
C PRO A 37 -13.15 17.12 -2.32
N LYS A 38 -14.40 17.39 -1.90
CA LYS A 38 -14.85 17.14 -0.52
C LYS A 38 -14.78 15.66 -0.16
N ALA A 39 -15.17 14.77 -1.08
CA ALA A 39 -15.12 13.32 -0.84
C ALA A 39 -13.69 12.82 -0.80
N TYR A 40 -12.83 13.32 -1.69
CA TYR A 40 -11.40 12.99 -1.71
C TYR A 40 -10.69 13.40 -0.43
N VAL A 41 -10.90 14.63 0.05
CA VAL A 41 -10.26 15.10 1.30
C VAL A 41 -10.73 14.26 2.49
N ILE A 42 -12.04 14.06 2.64
CA ILE A 42 -12.58 13.27 3.77
C ILE A 42 -12.09 11.82 3.70
N ASN A 43 -12.17 11.16 2.53
CA ASN A 43 -11.72 9.77 2.39
C ASN A 43 -10.20 9.63 2.61
N THR A 44 -9.39 10.56 2.08
CA THR A 44 -7.93 10.60 2.33
C THR A 44 -7.62 10.69 3.83
N LEU A 45 -8.35 11.53 4.57
CA LEU A 45 -8.17 11.67 6.02
C LEU A 45 -8.59 10.39 6.78
N ILE A 46 -9.67 9.72 6.35
CA ILE A 46 -10.11 8.45 6.93
C ILE A 46 -9.04 7.38 6.71
N VAL A 47 -8.55 7.21 5.47
CA VAL A 47 -7.48 6.26 5.14
C VAL A 47 -6.22 6.57 5.94
N LEU A 48 -5.80 7.83 6.00
CA LEU A 48 -4.65 8.26 6.79
C LEU A 48 -4.82 7.88 8.27
N GLY A 49 -5.99 8.16 8.87
CA GLY A 49 -6.32 7.76 10.24
C GLY A 49 -6.22 6.25 10.44
N GLY A 50 -6.72 5.46 9.50
CA GLY A 50 -6.59 4.00 9.52
C GLY A 50 -5.15 3.48 9.40
N LEU A 51 -4.33 4.09 8.53
CA LEU A 51 -2.92 3.75 8.38
C LEU A 51 -2.10 4.08 9.64
N LEU A 52 -2.40 5.22 10.27
CA LEU A 52 -1.80 5.60 11.55
C LEU A 52 -2.23 4.63 12.66
N PHE A 53 -3.52 4.31 12.75
CA PHE A 53 -4.04 3.31 13.68
C PHE A 53 -3.33 1.96 13.50
N ALA A 54 -3.26 1.44 12.28
CA ALA A 54 -2.62 0.17 11.97
C ALA A 54 -1.14 0.15 12.35
N SER A 55 -0.43 1.25 12.08
CA SER A 55 0.99 1.39 12.44
C SER A 55 1.20 1.41 13.95
N LEU A 56 0.37 2.15 14.69
CA LEU A 56 0.42 2.21 16.14
C LEU A 56 0.04 0.88 16.80
N LEU A 57 -1.00 0.23 16.29
CA LEU A 57 -1.43 -1.08 16.77
C LEU A 57 -0.32 -2.12 16.59
N ASN A 58 0.34 -2.09 15.42
CA ASN A 58 1.47 -2.95 15.12
C ASN A 58 2.63 -2.72 16.10
N ASP A 59 3.02 -1.47 16.31
CA ASP A 59 4.12 -1.11 17.21
C ASP A 59 3.81 -1.45 18.67
N TYR A 60 2.55 -1.29 19.08
CA TYR A 60 2.11 -1.64 20.42
C TYR A 60 2.32 -3.14 20.68
N TYR A 61 1.87 -4.00 19.76
CA TYR A 61 2.03 -5.44 19.92
C TYR A 61 3.46 -5.93 19.68
N ASP A 62 4.24 -5.26 18.83
CA ASP A 62 5.68 -5.57 18.69
C ASP A 62 6.46 -5.25 19.96
N TYR A 63 6.15 -4.14 20.63
CA TYR A 63 6.73 -3.85 21.92
C TYR A 63 6.22 -4.81 23.01
N ALA A 64 4.90 -5.02 23.10
CA ALA A 64 4.30 -5.78 24.18
C ALA A 64 4.62 -7.28 24.14
N LEU A 65 4.80 -7.86 22.95
CA LEU A 65 5.05 -9.30 22.78
C LEU A 65 6.52 -9.63 22.54
N LEU A 66 7.26 -8.77 21.80
CA LEU A 66 8.62 -9.05 21.36
C LEU A 66 9.67 -8.15 22.04
N GLY A 67 9.24 -7.13 22.79
CA GLY A 67 10.16 -6.16 23.40
C GLY A 67 10.87 -5.26 22.39
N GLU A 68 10.34 -5.12 21.17
CA GLU A 68 10.97 -4.32 20.12
C GLU A 68 11.11 -2.84 20.54
N ARG A 69 12.28 -2.26 20.32
CA ARG A 69 12.52 -0.81 20.52
C ARG A 69 11.99 -0.01 19.33
N ASN A 70 10.67 0.17 19.29
CA ASN A 70 9.96 0.97 18.29
C ASN A 70 9.45 2.30 18.88
N ALA A 71 8.66 3.07 18.13
CA ALA A 71 8.18 4.39 18.56
C ALA A 71 7.41 4.34 19.89
N ILE A 72 6.51 3.35 20.05
CA ILE A 72 5.74 3.15 21.28
C ILE A 72 6.64 2.66 22.41
N GLY A 73 7.55 1.73 22.13
CA GLY A 73 8.54 1.26 23.09
C GLY A 73 9.42 2.40 23.62
N ASN A 74 9.86 3.31 22.75
CA ASN A 74 10.67 4.47 23.14
C ASN A 74 9.89 5.45 24.04
N VAL A 75 8.61 5.68 23.79
CA VAL A 75 7.75 6.54 24.62
C VAL A 75 7.49 5.92 25.99
N LEU A 76 7.25 4.61 26.02
CA LEU A 76 7.05 3.86 27.26
C LEU A 76 8.34 3.77 28.10
N LEU A 77 9.48 3.48 27.47
CA LEU A 77 10.78 3.35 28.12
C LEU A 77 11.29 4.70 28.66
N LYS A 78 10.96 5.82 28.01
CA LYS A 78 11.31 7.17 28.49
C LYS A 78 10.37 7.70 29.57
N GLY A 79 9.41 6.91 30.05
CA GLY A 79 8.44 7.31 31.08
C GLY A 79 7.47 8.42 30.63
N GLN A 80 7.38 8.69 29.33
CA GLN A 80 6.57 9.79 28.79
C GLN A 80 5.07 9.47 28.74
N ALA A 81 4.69 8.20 28.86
CA ALA A 81 3.30 7.77 28.98
C ALA A 81 3.18 6.59 29.96
N LYS A 82 2.11 6.57 30.77
CA LYS A 82 1.78 5.39 31.60
C LYS A 82 1.35 4.24 30.68
N LYS A 83 1.79 3.01 30.99
CA LYS A 83 1.48 1.79 30.22
C LYS A 83 -0.02 1.61 29.96
N ASN A 84 -0.87 2.02 30.91
CA ASN A 84 -2.33 1.89 30.80
C ASN A 84 -2.97 2.90 29.84
N ILE A 85 -2.27 3.98 29.46
CA ILE A 85 -2.79 5.04 28.58
C ILE A 85 -2.49 4.73 27.10
N VAL A 86 -1.43 3.96 26.83
CA VAL A 86 -0.98 3.68 25.46
C VAL A 86 -2.03 3.00 24.58
N PRO A 87 -2.81 2.01 25.05
CA PRO A 87 -3.89 1.44 24.25
C PRO A 87 -4.93 2.49 23.80
N PHE A 88 -5.24 3.47 24.65
CA PHE A 88 -6.16 4.56 24.29
C PHE A 88 -5.56 5.49 23.24
N LEU A 89 -4.27 5.80 23.32
CA LEU A 89 -3.58 6.61 22.32
C LEU A 89 -3.55 5.93 20.95
N VAL A 90 -3.39 4.60 20.92
CA VAL A 90 -3.47 3.81 19.69
C VAL A 90 -4.82 3.97 19.01
N LEU A 91 -5.92 4.06 19.76
CA LEU A 91 -7.30 4.13 19.23
C LEU A 91 -7.68 5.51 18.67
N ILE A 92 -6.98 6.60 19.04
CA ILE A 92 -7.37 7.97 18.64
C ILE A 92 -7.52 8.13 17.12
N PRO A 93 -6.55 7.72 16.26
CA PRO A 93 -6.69 7.86 14.82
C PRO A 93 -7.90 7.10 14.25
N TRP A 94 -8.25 5.98 14.85
CA TRP A 94 -9.42 5.19 14.45
C TRP A 94 -10.74 5.90 14.83
N LEU A 95 -10.82 6.49 16.02
CA LEU A 95 -11.99 7.27 16.44
C LEU A 95 -12.21 8.50 15.55
N VAL A 96 -11.13 9.18 15.16
CA VAL A 96 -11.20 10.30 14.20
C VAL A 96 -11.67 9.80 12.82
N ALA A 97 -11.11 8.70 12.34
CA ALA A 97 -11.52 8.06 11.08
C ALA A 97 -13.01 7.68 11.11
N LEU A 98 -13.52 7.17 12.23
CA LEU A 98 -14.93 6.82 12.41
C LEU A 98 -15.85 8.06 12.36
N GLY A 99 -15.45 9.17 13.02
CA GLY A 99 -16.20 10.42 12.93
C GLY A 99 -16.29 10.96 11.50
N LEU A 100 -15.18 10.92 10.77
CA LEU A 100 -15.12 11.31 9.36
C LEU A 100 -15.92 10.37 8.45
N PHE A 101 -16.00 9.07 8.77
CA PHE A 101 -16.80 8.10 8.02
C PHE A 101 -18.28 8.49 7.96
N PHE A 102 -18.85 8.96 9.07
CA PHE A 102 -20.24 9.45 9.08
C PHE A 102 -20.44 10.71 8.23
N LEU A 103 -19.41 11.52 8.04
CA LEU A 103 -19.45 12.63 7.08
C LEU A 103 -19.38 12.12 5.64
N LEU A 104 -18.53 11.13 5.37
CA LEU A 104 -18.40 10.51 4.05
C LEU A 104 -19.72 9.86 3.58
N LEU A 105 -20.47 9.23 4.50
CA LEU A 105 -21.79 8.64 4.21
C LEU A 105 -22.82 9.64 3.67
N LYS A 106 -22.64 10.93 3.91
CA LYS A 106 -23.54 12.00 3.41
C LYS A 106 -23.18 12.50 2.02
N LEU A 107 -22.09 11.99 1.44
CA LEU A 107 -21.60 12.36 0.11
C LEU A 107 -22.00 11.31 -0.94
N PRO A 108 -21.96 11.65 -2.24
CA PRO A 108 -22.31 10.71 -3.31
C PRO A 108 -21.17 9.71 -3.55
N VAL A 109 -20.93 8.84 -2.57
CA VAL A 109 -19.92 7.77 -2.62
C VAL A 109 -20.58 6.42 -2.85
N THR A 110 -19.86 5.48 -3.47
CA THR A 110 -20.41 4.15 -3.73
C THR A 110 -20.37 3.26 -2.49
N ASN A 111 -21.37 2.39 -2.35
CA ASN A 111 -21.39 1.36 -1.29
C ASN A 111 -20.18 0.41 -1.37
N LEU A 112 -19.67 0.17 -2.58
CA LEU A 112 -18.49 -0.66 -2.79
C LEU A 112 -17.24 -0.02 -2.18
N ALA A 113 -17.01 1.28 -2.40
CA ALA A 113 -15.90 1.98 -1.79
C ALA A 113 -15.97 1.96 -0.26
N LEU A 114 -17.16 2.19 0.31
CA LEU A 114 -17.38 2.10 1.76
C LEU A 114 -17.06 0.68 2.31
N LEU A 115 -17.47 -0.37 1.59
CA LEU A 115 -17.17 -1.75 1.95
C LEU A 115 -15.67 -2.03 1.89
N LEU A 116 -14.99 -1.57 0.83
CA LEU A 116 -13.54 -1.74 0.65
C LEU A 116 -12.73 -0.98 1.71
N LEU A 117 -13.19 0.21 2.11
CA LEU A 117 -12.62 0.99 3.19
C LEU A 117 -12.67 0.21 4.52
N TRP A 118 -13.83 -0.34 4.88
CA TRP A 118 -13.97 -1.21 6.05
C TRP A 118 -13.13 -2.48 5.94
N ALA A 119 -13.09 -3.11 4.76
CA ALA A 119 -12.24 -4.28 4.52
C ALA A 119 -10.76 -3.96 4.73
N SER A 120 -10.30 -2.77 4.32
CA SER A 120 -8.91 -2.31 4.53
C SER A 120 -8.58 -2.14 6.02
N PHE A 121 -9.51 -1.62 6.82
CA PHE A 121 -9.36 -1.47 8.27
C PHE A 121 -9.34 -2.82 8.97
N LEU A 122 -10.27 -3.70 8.61
CA LEU A 122 -10.31 -5.06 9.14
C LEU A 122 -9.03 -5.82 8.80
N LEU A 123 -8.57 -5.76 7.55
CA LEU A 123 -7.35 -6.41 7.11
C LEU A 123 -6.13 -5.90 7.90
N SER A 124 -6.03 -4.58 8.10
CA SER A 124 -4.95 -3.96 8.86
C SER A 124 -4.98 -4.35 10.35
N PHE A 125 -6.19 -4.40 10.94
CA PHE A 125 -6.38 -4.86 12.31
C PHE A 125 -5.95 -6.31 12.47
N VAL A 126 -6.48 -7.22 11.65
CA VAL A 126 -6.19 -8.67 11.69
C VAL A 126 -4.71 -8.95 11.37
N TYR A 127 -4.07 -8.11 10.56
CA TYR A 127 -2.63 -8.19 10.29
C TYR A 127 -1.75 -7.98 11.54
N ALA A 128 -2.15 -7.07 12.43
CA ALA A 128 -1.36 -6.68 13.61
C ALA A 128 -1.84 -7.32 14.93
N PHE A 129 -3.14 -7.56 15.09
CA PHE A 129 -3.79 -7.92 16.36
C PHE A 129 -3.68 -9.43 16.69
N PRO A 130 -3.28 -9.82 17.92
CA PRO A 130 -3.30 -11.22 18.39
C PRO A 130 -4.72 -11.71 18.69
N PRO A 131 -5.09 -12.98 18.42
CA PRO A 131 -4.21 -14.11 18.06
C PRO A 131 -3.98 -14.27 16.55
N PHE A 132 -4.64 -13.46 15.71
CA PHE A 132 -4.60 -13.63 14.25
C PHE A 132 -3.24 -13.27 13.65
N ARG A 133 -2.78 -12.03 13.92
CA ARG A 133 -1.47 -11.44 13.58
C ARG A 133 -0.89 -11.99 12.27
N LEU A 134 -1.60 -11.74 11.16
CA LEU A 134 -1.30 -12.36 9.86
C LEU A 134 0.13 -12.15 9.39
N LYS A 135 0.80 -11.07 9.83
CA LYS A 135 2.18 -10.76 9.47
C LYS A 135 3.18 -11.89 9.79
N GLU A 136 2.91 -12.69 10.82
CA GLU A 136 3.75 -13.83 11.23
C GLU A 136 3.41 -15.13 10.50
N ARG A 137 2.26 -15.18 9.81
CA ARG A 137 1.83 -16.37 9.07
C ARG A 137 2.53 -16.38 7.72
N LYS A 138 3.25 -17.45 7.39
CA LYS A 138 4.04 -17.54 6.14
C LYS A 138 3.22 -17.22 4.87
N VAL A 139 2.06 -17.86 4.72
CA VAL A 139 1.22 -17.70 3.53
C VAL A 139 0.41 -16.41 3.61
N LEU A 140 -0.38 -16.23 4.66
CA LEU A 140 -1.26 -15.07 4.78
C LEU A 140 -0.47 -13.76 4.88
N GLY A 141 0.63 -13.73 5.62
CA GLY A 141 1.52 -12.57 5.71
C GLY A 141 2.29 -12.25 4.42
N THR A 142 2.28 -13.14 3.42
CA THR A 142 2.76 -12.86 2.05
C THR A 142 1.62 -12.31 1.17
N VAL A 143 0.39 -12.79 1.35
CA VAL A 143 -0.78 -12.39 0.54
C VAL A 143 -1.37 -11.06 1.02
N THR A 144 -1.31 -10.78 2.32
CA THR A 144 -1.95 -9.60 2.91
C THR A 144 -1.42 -8.27 2.36
N PRO A 145 -0.10 -8.04 2.23
CA PRO A 145 0.40 -6.77 1.68
C PRO A 145 -0.10 -6.45 0.26
N PRO A 146 0.01 -7.34 -0.76
CA PRO A 146 -0.49 -7.04 -2.09
C PRO A 146 -2.02 -6.88 -2.13
N LEU A 147 -2.75 -7.66 -1.32
CA LEU A 147 -4.20 -7.50 -1.19
C LEU A 147 -4.57 -6.15 -0.59
N GLY A 148 -3.87 -5.70 0.44
CA GLY A 148 -4.11 -4.40 1.07
C GLY A 148 -3.87 -3.22 0.11
N ILE A 149 -2.77 -3.27 -0.68
CA ILE A 149 -2.50 -2.28 -1.72
C ILE A 149 -3.62 -2.24 -2.76
N PHE A 150 -4.05 -3.42 -3.22
CA PHE A 150 -5.12 -3.52 -4.20
C PHE A 150 -6.46 -2.99 -3.69
N ILE A 151 -6.85 -3.37 -2.46
CA ILE A 151 -8.08 -2.88 -1.83
C ILE A 151 -8.06 -1.35 -1.73
N LEU A 152 -6.95 -0.75 -1.28
CA LEU A 152 -6.83 0.71 -1.17
C LEU A 152 -6.91 1.42 -2.53
N PHE A 153 -6.19 0.91 -3.54
CA PHE A 153 -6.30 1.46 -4.89
C PHE A 153 -7.73 1.34 -5.44
N PHE A 154 -8.34 0.17 -5.28
CA PHE A 154 -9.66 -0.13 -5.82
C PHE A 154 -10.77 0.64 -5.07
N GLU A 155 -10.60 0.88 -3.78
CA GLU A 155 -11.42 1.79 -2.98
C GLU A 155 -11.40 3.19 -3.57
N GLY A 156 -10.21 3.77 -3.78
CA GLY A 156 -10.07 5.08 -4.38
C GLY A 156 -10.67 5.16 -5.80
N LEU A 157 -10.43 4.13 -6.61
CA LEU A 157 -10.97 4.02 -7.97
C LEU A 157 -12.50 3.99 -8.00
N THR A 158 -13.12 3.36 -7.00
CA THR A 158 -14.57 3.16 -6.92
C THR A 158 -15.29 4.18 -6.08
N LEU A 159 -14.59 5.19 -5.54
CA LEU A 159 -15.18 6.13 -4.57
C LEU A 159 -16.46 6.77 -5.07
N LEU A 160 -16.47 7.24 -6.32
CA LEU A 160 -17.59 8.02 -6.88
C LEU A 160 -18.44 7.24 -7.90
N ALA A 161 -17.90 6.19 -8.51
CA ALA A 161 -18.62 5.36 -9.48
C ALA A 161 -17.97 3.99 -9.65
N MET A 162 -18.68 3.07 -10.30
CA MET A 162 -18.08 1.80 -10.73
C MET A 162 -17.00 2.03 -11.81
N PRO A 163 -15.94 1.20 -11.86
CA PRO A 163 -14.88 1.37 -12.84
C PRO A 163 -15.38 1.03 -14.24
N ASN A 164 -14.99 1.82 -15.21
CA ASN A 164 -15.10 1.44 -16.62
C ASN A 164 -14.03 0.38 -16.97
N MET A 165 -14.02 -0.09 -18.22
CA MET A 165 -13.05 -1.10 -18.68
C MET A 165 -11.59 -0.71 -18.42
N PHE A 166 -11.24 0.56 -18.65
CA PHE A 166 -9.91 1.08 -18.38
C PHE A 166 -9.54 0.97 -16.89
N GLY A 167 -10.45 1.36 -16.00
CA GLY A 167 -10.27 1.24 -14.55
C GLY A 167 -10.08 -0.21 -14.09
N TRP A 168 -10.87 -1.15 -14.62
CA TRP A 168 -10.71 -2.58 -14.34
C TRP A 168 -9.35 -3.12 -14.79
N MET A 169 -8.91 -2.76 -16.01
CA MET A 169 -7.59 -3.12 -16.50
C MET A 169 -6.49 -2.53 -15.61
N MET A 170 -6.64 -1.28 -15.16
CA MET A 170 -5.68 -0.66 -14.26
C MET A 170 -5.62 -1.35 -12.90
N ALA A 171 -6.77 -1.77 -12.35
CA ALA A 171 -6.83 -2.55 -11.12
C ALA A 171 -6.05 -3.87 -11.22
N VAL A 172 -6.12 -4.56 -12.36
CA VAL A 172 -5.31 -5.76 -12.63
C VAL A 172 -3.82 -5.42 -12.68
N ILE A 173 -3.43 -4.34 -13.37
CA ILE A 173 -2.01 -3.91 -13.43
C ILE A 173 -1.47 -3.58 -12.04
N VAL A 174 -2.22 -2.82 -11.22
CA VAL A 174 -1.84 -2.48 -9.85
C VAL A 174 -1.74 -3.73 -8.98
N PHE A 175 -2.66 -4.68 -9.10
CA PHE A 175 -2.60 -5.94 -8.35
C PHE A 175 -1.33 -6.75 -8.69
N LEU A 176 -1.02 -6.89 -9.98
CA LEU A 176 0.21 -7.57 -10.42
C LEU A 176 1.46 -6.84 -9.95
N PHE A 177 1.45 -5.51 -10.00
CA PHE A 177 2.56 -4.71 -9.51
C PHE A 177 2.75 -4.85 -7.99
N ALA A 178 1.66 -4.91 -7.22
CA ALA A 178 1.72 -5.14 -5.78
C ALA A 178 2.34 -6.51 -5.45
N TRP A 179 1.99 -7.56 -6.19
CA TRP A 179 2.63 -8.87 -6.08
C TRP A 179 4.11 -8.85 -6.44
N TYR A 180 4.46 -8.14 -7.51
CA TYR A 180 5.84 -7.96 -7.93
C TYR A 180 6.68 -7.27 -6.83
N LEU A 181 6.14 -6.22 -6.21
CA LEU A 181 6.79 -5.54 -5.08
C LEU A 181 6.94 -6.43 -3.85
N GLU A 182 5.94 -7.26 -3.56
CA GLU A 182 6.02 -8.22 -2.45
C GLU A 182 7.11 -9.25 -2.70
N PHE A 183 7.23 -9.81 -3.91
CA PHE A 183 8.32 -10.74 -4.20
C PHE A 183 9.70 -10.07 -4.16
N LEU A 184 9.83 -8.79 -4.52
CA LEU A 184 11.06 -8.03 -4.28
C LEU A 184 11.38 -7.93 -2.79
N HIS A 185 10.37 -7.61 -1.97
CA HIS A 185 10.51 -7.52 -0.52
C HIS A 185 10.91 -8.87 0.10
N LEU A 186 10.32 -9.97 -0.35
CA LEU A 186 10.63 -11.30 0.16
C LEU A 186 12.03 -11.79 -0.23
N VAL A 187 12.56 -11.37 -1.39
CA VAL A 187 13.98 -11.61 -1.72
C VAL A 187 14.87 -10.88 -0.73
N ASP A 188 14.56 -9.61 -0.42
CA ASP A 188 15.29 -8.80 0.55
C ASP A 188 15.24 -9.40 1.96
N ASP A 189 14.05 -9.73 2.46
CA ASP A 189 13.85 -10.32 3.80
C ASP A 189 14.61 -11.65 3.95
N SER A 190 14.69 -12.45 2.89
CA SER A 190 15.44 -13.71 2.90
C SER A 190 16.96 -13.55 3.03
N LEU A 191 17.49 -12.35 2.79
CA LEU A 191 18.91 -12.01 2.91
C LEU A 191 19.25 -11.35 4.25
N GLN A 192 18.25 -10.87 5.00
CA GLN A 192 18.43 -10.17 6.27
C GLN A 192 18.37 -11.15 7.45
N ARG A 193 19.32 -11.02 8.41
CA ARG A 193 19.46 -11.96 9.54
C ARG A 193 18.35 -11.87 10.59
N HIS A 194 17.60 -10.77 10.63
CA HIS A 194 16.63 -10.48 11.69
C HIS A 194 15.17 -10.55 11.22
N GLU A 195 14.93 -10.86 9.94
CA GLU A 195 13.59 -10.93 9.37
C GLU A 195 13.07 -12.37 9.31
N THR A 196 11.74 -12.53 9.40
CA THR A 196 11.11 -13.84 9.31
C THR A 196 11.14 -14.36 7.87
N ILE A 197 11.89 -15.44 7.62
CA ILE A 197 11.98 -16.03 6.28
C ILE A 197 10.66 -16.72 5.92
N LYS A 198 9.80 -16.03 5.17
CA LYS A 198 8.53 -16.57 4.66
C LYS A 198 8.72 -17.48 3.45
N ILE A 199 9.74 -17.22 2.63
CA ILE A 199 10.05 -17.94 1.40
C ILE A 199 11.57 -17.95 1.15
N SER A 200 12.09 -19.02 0.54
CA SER A 200 13.51 -19.06 0.17
C SER A 200 13.82 -18.09 -0.98
N THR A 201 15.03 -17.51 -0.98
CA THR A 201 15.50 -16.53 -1.97
C THR A 201 15.31 -17.04 -3.41
N GLY A 202 15.68 -18.29 -3.68
CA GLY A 202 15.55 -18.89 -5.02
C GLY A 202 14.08 -19.05 -5.48
N ARG A 203 13.14 -19.32 -4.56
CA ARG A 203 11.72 -19.39 -4.90
C ARG A 203 11.12 -17.99 -5.07
N ALA A 204 11.52 -17.02 -4.23
CA ALA A 204 11.11 -15.63 -4.36
C ALA A 204 11.57 -15.02 -5.69
N MET A 205 12.84 -15.24 -6.09
CA MET A 205 13.36 -14.79 -7.39
C MET A 205 12.63 -15.40 -8.58
N ARG A 206 12.30 -16.71 -8.53
CA ARG A 206 11.51 -17.35 -9.59
C ARG A 206 10.12 -16.73 -9.72
N ARG A 207 9.44 -16.49 -8.59
CA ARG A 207 8.12 -15.84 -8.57
C ARG A 207 8.20 -14.40 -9.08
N LEU A 208 9.21 -13.65 -8.65
CA LEU A 208 9.46 -12.29 -9.13
C LEU A 208 9.62 -12.23 -10.66
N LYS A 209 10.44 -13.11 -11.24
CA LYS A 209 10.63 -13.24 -12.70
C LYS A 209 9.32 -13.63 -13.40
N ALA A 210 8.59 -14.59 -12.85
CA ALA A 210 7.31 -15.03 -13.39
C ALA A 210 6.25 -13.92 -13.37
N THR A 211 6.14 -13.16 -12.28
CA THR A 211 5.22 -12.02 -12.19
C THR A 211 5.59 -10.92 -13.17
N ALA A 212 6.89 -10.63 -13.35
CA ALA A 212 7.34 -9.66 -14.34
C ALA A 212 6.96 -10.07 -15.78
N LEU A 213 7.20 -11.33 -16.15
CA LEU A 213 6.80 -11.86 -17.45
C LEU A 213 5.29 -11.84 -17.64
N PHE A 214 4.53 -12.25 -16.62
CA PHE A 214 3.06 -12.23 -16.66
C PHE A 214 2.52 -10.80 -16.83
N GLY A 215 3.13 -9.81 -16.16
CA GLY A 215 2.81 -8.40 -16.34
C GLY A 215 3.02 -7.90 -17.77
N VAL A 216 4.08 -8.36 -18.45
CA VAL A 216 4.30 -8.08 -19.89
C VAL A 216 3.16 -8.65 -20.73
N MET A 217 2.81 -9.93 -20.53
CA MET A 217 1.76 -10.60 -21.30
C MET A 217 0.39 -9.91 -21.11
N VAL A 218 0.02 -9.60 -19.86
CA VAL A 218 -1.23 -8.91 -19.54
C VAL A 218 -1.26 -7.51 -20.15
N SER A 219 -0.16 -6.77 -20.07
CA SER A 219 -0.09 -5.42 -20.66
C SER A 219 -0.17 -5.46 -22.18
N ALA A 220 0.48 -6.43 -22.83
CA ALA A 220 0.40 -6.62 -24.28
C ALA A 220 -1.03 -6.94 -24.73
N PHE A 221 -1.75 -7.77 -23.96
CA PHE A 221 -3.17 -8.03 -24.21
C PHE A 221 -4.03 -6.77 -24.05
N PHE A 222 -3.77 -5.95 -23.02
CA PHE A 222 -4.52 -4.71 -22.79
C PHE A 222 -4.27 -3.64 -23.85
N VAL A 223 -3.06 -3.59 -24.46
CA VAL A 223 -2.76 -2.68 -25.59
C VAL A 223 -3.75 -2.85 -26.74
N VAL A 224 -4.17 -4.09 -27.03
CA VAL A 224 -5.14 -4.38 -28.11
C VAL A 224 -6.49 -3.69 -27.85
N ARG A 225 -6.88 -3.52 -26.59
CA ARG A 225 -8.15 -2.90 -26.19
C ARG A 225 -8.02 -1.40 -25.94
N HIS A 226 -6.90 -0.98 -25.37
CA HIS A 226 -6.63 0.40 -24.98
C HIS A 226 -5.14 0.72 -25.22
N PRO A 227 -4.81 1.44 -26.32
CA PRO A 227 -3.42 1.70 -26.71
C PRO A 227 -2.56 2.38 -25.65
N LEU A 228 -3.16 3.14 -24.73
CA LEU A 228 -2.45 3.78 -23.62
C LEU A 228 -1.69 2.77 -22.72
N PHE A 229 -2.13 1.50 -22.69
CA PHE A 229 -1.41 0.44 -21.97
C PHE A 229 -0.04 0.08 -22.57
N VAL A 230 0.37 0.70 -23.69
CA VAL A 230 1.74 0.61 -24.20
C VAL A 230 2.75 1.13 -23.17
N VAL A 231 2.34 2.07 -22.32
CA VAL A 231 3.14 2.60 -21.22
C VAL A 231 3.40 1.50 -20.17
N SER A 232 2.36 0.75 -19.77
CA SER A 232 2.52 -0.42 -18.90
C SER A 232 3.32 -1.53 -19.54
N LEU A 233 3.12 -1.78 -20.84
CA LEU A 233 3.89 -2.80 -21.55
C LEU A 233 5.38 -2.46 -21.52
N ALA A 234 5.75 -1.21 -21.81
CA ALA A 234 7.13 -0.75 -21.73
C ALA A 234 7.69 -0.88 -20.31
N GLY A 235 6.96 -0.44 -19.29
CA GLY A 235 7.45 -0.53 -17.91
C GLY A 235 7.60 -1.97 -17.41
N TRP A 236 6.65 -2.86 -17.70
CA TRP A 236 6.77 -4.29 -17.39
C TRP A 236 7.91 -4.97 -18.16
N PHE A 237 8.11 -4.62 -19.42
CA PHE A 237 9.21 -5.17 -20.22
C PHE A 237 10.57 -4.78 -19.63
N LEU A 238 10.73 -3.51 -19.25
CA LEU A 238 11.95 -3.02 -18.61
C LEU A 238 12.20 -3.69 -17.25
N ARG A 239 11.15 -3.85 -16.42
CA ARG A 239 11.25 -4.62 -15.16
C ARG A 239 11.65 -6.07 -15.41
N PHE A 240 11.05 -6.72 -16.40
CA PHE A 240 11.38 -8.10 -16.76
C PHE A 240 12.85 -8.23 -17.16
N CYS A 241 13.35 -7.37 -18.06
CA CYS A 241 14.76 -7.36 -18.46
C CYS A 241 15.69 -7.11 -17.26
N ALA A 242 15.34 -6.17 -16.38
CA ALA A 242 16.14 -5.84 -15.20
C ALA A 242 16.20 -7.01 -14.21
N VAL A 243 15.05 -7.60 -13.87
CA VAL A 243 14.95 -8.72 -12.92
C VAL A 243 15.58 -10.00 -13.49
N TYR A 244 15.52 -10.21 -14.80
CA TYR A 244 16.15 -11.39 -15.40
C TYR A 244 17.68 -11.39 -15.20
N ARG A 245 18.29 -10.20 -15.23
CA ARG A 245 19.74 -9.97 -15.11
C ARG A 245 20.23 -9.73 -13.68
N ILE A 246 19.34 -9.44 -12.73
CA ILE A 246 19.74 -9.10 -11.35
C ILE A 246 20.05 -10.34 -10.51
N ILE A 247 21.11 -10.22 -9.70
CA ILE A 247 21.53 -11.21 -8.71
C ILE A 247 20.87 -10.83 -7.36
N PRO A 248 20.43 -11.79 -6.51
CA PRO A 248 19.72 -11.50 -5.26
C PRO A 248 20.34 -10.39 -4.39
N GLN A 249 21.66 -10.36 -4.21
CA GLN A 249 22.34 -9.37 -3.37
C GLN A 249 22.19 -7.94 -3.90
N LYS A 250 22.05 -7.77 -5.22
CA LYS A 250 21.84 -6.45 -5.85
C LYS A 250 20.39 -5.97 -5.74
N VAL A 251 19.45 -6.83 -5.36
CA VAL A 251 18.03 -6.46 -5.18
C VAL A 251 17.86 -5.46 -4.04
N LEU A 252 18.62 -5.59 -2.95
CA LEU A 252 18.63 -4.63 -1.84
C LEU A 252 18.96 -3.21 -2.31
N VAL A 253 20.05 -3.08 -3.08
CA VAL A 253 20.50 -1.79 -3.63
C VAL A 253 19.48 -1.24 -4.61
N ALA A 254 18.93 -2.09 -5.47
CA ALA A 254 17.92 -1.72 -6.44
C ALA A 254 16.61 -1.23 -5.80
N ARG A 255 16.21 -1.79 -4.65
CA ARG A 255 14.99 -1.40 -3.92
C ARG A 255 15.13 -0.03 -3.24
N ARG A 256 16.34 0.35 -2.83
CA ARG A 256 16.62 1.66 -2.21
C ARG A 256 16.69 2.79 -3.23
N ASN A 257 16.87 2.48 -4.51
CA ASN A 257 16.89 3.47 -5.59
C ASN A 257 15.55 3.49 -6.32
N VAL A 258 14.76 4.56 -6.10
CA VAL A 258 13.46 4.77 -6.75
C VAL A 258 13.52 4.88 -8.28
N PHE A 259 14.69 5.19 -8.84
CA PHE A 259 14.94 5.25 -10.29
C PHE A 259 15.48 3.94 -10.86
N SER A 260 15.65 2.90 -10.03
CA SER A 260 16.07 1.59 -10.49
C SER A 260 15.04 1.01 -11.45
N SER A 261 15.50 0.44 -12.57
CA SER A 261 14.63 -0.29 -13.53
C SER A 261 13.82 -1.43 -12.89
N VAL A 262 14.25 -1.91 -11.71
CA VAL A 262 13.54 -2.92 -10.91
C VAL A 262 12.36 -2.31 -10.13
N TRP A 263 12.40 -1.02 -9.78
CA TRP A 263 11.41 -0.35 -8.91
C TRP A 263 10.66 0.80 -9.61
N ARG A 264 10.78 0.91 -10.93
CA ARG A 264 10.20 1.99 -11.74
C ARG A 264 8.69 2.18 -11.51
N LEU A 265 8.32 3.42 -11.20
CA LEU A 265 6.94 3.86 -10.94
C LEU A 265 6.44 4.88 -11.98
N GLU A 266 7.26 5.28 -12.96
CA GLU A 266 6.94 6.39 -13.85
C GLU A 266 5.68 6.13 -14.70
N GLU A 267 5.40 4.87 -15.03
CA GLU A 267 4.16 4.50 -15.73
C GLU A 267 2.89 4.92 -14.96
N PHE A 268 2.90 4.78 -13.63
CA PHE A 268 1.76 5.17 -12.80
C PHE A 268 1.60 6.69 -12.72
N VAL A 269 2.70 7.42 -12.78
CA VAL A 269 2.66 8.90 -12.87
C VAL A 269 1.99 9.32 -14.18
N ILE A 270 2.33 8.69 -15.30
CA ILE A 270 1.71 8.98 -16.60
C ILE A 270 0.20 8.74 -16.54
N TYR A 271 -0.24 7.58 -16.01
CA TYR A 271 -1.66 7.30 -15.85
C TYR A 271 -2.36 8.28 -14.90
N ALA A 272 -1.70 8.70 -13.82
CA ALA A 272 -2.25 9.69 -12.90
C ALA A 272 -2.45 11.03 -13.59
N VAL A 273 -1.46 11.50 -14.36
CA VAL A 273 -1.54 12.76 -15.12
C VAL A 273 -2.68 12.70 -16.13
N VAL A 274 -2.78 11.62 -16.92
CA VAL A 274 -3.88 11.45 -17.89
C VAL A 274 -5.24 11.47 -17.19
N GLY A 275 -5.36 10.78 -16.06
CA GLY A 275 -6.56 10.75 -15.25
C GLY A 275 -6.95 12.13 -14.70
N ILE A 276 -5.99 12.88 -14.16
CA ILE A 276 -6.18 14.24 -13.64
C ILE A 276 -6.60 15.19 -14.78
N VAL A 277 -5.93 15.14 -15.94
CA VAL A 277 -6.31 15.96 -17.09
C VAL A 277 -7.77 15.68 -17.49
N LYS A 278 -8.17 14.40 -17.48
CA LYS A 278 -9.55 14.01 -17.77
C LYS A 278 -10.55 14.61 -16.77
N MET A 279 -10.25 14.61 -15.47
CA MET A 279 -11.10 15.21 -14.43
C MET A 279 -11.42 16.68 -14.71
N PHE A 280 -10.39 17.45 -15.09
CA PHE A 280 -10.53 18.87 -15.36
C PHE A 280 -11.13 19.18 -16.73
N SER A 281 -10.95 18.29 -17.72
CA SER A 281 -11.58 18.46 -19.04
C SER A 281 -13.08 18.18 -19.05
N SER A 282 -13.61 17.38 -18.10
CA SER A 282 -15.04 17.05 -18.01
C SER A 282 -15.84 18.02 -17.13
N THR A 283 -15.18 19.01 -16.53
CA THR A 283 -15.79 20.02 -15.65
C THR A 283 -15.84 21.41 -16.27
N LEU A 284 -15.23 21.58 -17.45
CA LEU A 284 -15.34 22.75 -18.33
C LEU A 284 -16.34 22.45 -19.45
#